data_AF-A0A6L3X2L3-F1
#
_entry.id   AF-A0A6L3X2L3-F1
#
_cell.length_a   1.000
_cell.length_b   1.000
_cell.length_c   1.000
_cell.angle_alpha   90.00
_cell.angle_beta   90.00
_cell.angle_gamma   90.00
#
_symmetry.space_group_name_H-M   'P 1'
#
loop_
_entity.id
_entity.type
_entity.pdbx_description
1 polymer ?
#
loop_
_entity_poly.entity_id
_entity_poly.type
_entity_poly.pdbx_seq_one_letter_code
_entity_poly.pdbx_strand_id
1 'polypeptide(L)' 'RMVAPQLPECIIHELTERPHPFPLGIDLILTCGERLLAIPRTTHVEVC' A
#
# COMPACT_ATOMS: atom_id res chain seq x y z
N ARG A 1 -7.00 -9.41 3.51
CA ARG A 1 -7.89 -8.61 4.39
C ARG A 1 -8.39 -7.43 3.57
N MET A 2 -9.69 -7.12 3.59
CA MET A 2 -10.20 -5.90 2.95
C MET A 2 -9.88 -4.67 3.84
N VAL A 3 -9.39 -3.61 3.20
CA VAL A 3 -9.11 -2.31 3.83
C VAL A 3 -9.56 -1.21 2.88
N ALA A 4 -10.13 -0.13 3.40
CA ALA A 4 -10.58 1.02 2.60
C ALA A 4 -9.99 2.35 3.12
N PRO A 5 -8.65 2.49 3.15
CA PRO A 5 -8.04 3.78 3.46
C PRO A 5 -8.32 4.78 2.33
N GLN A 6 -8.51 6.05 2.68
CA GLN A 6 -8.48 7.13 1.70
C GLN A 6 -7.02 7.36 1.30
N LEU A 7 -6.65 6.95 0.09
CA LEU A 7 -5.29 7.06 -0.43
C LEU A 7 -5.27 7.96 -1.67
N PRO A 8 -4.21 8.76 -1.86
CA PRO A 8 -3.95 9.40 -3.14
C PRO A 8 -3.84 8.37 -4.27
N GLU A 9 -4.28 8.73 -5.47
CA GLU A 9 -4.28 7.85 -6.65
C GLU A 9 -2.89 7.27 -6.95
N CYS A 10 -1.83 8.07 -6.81
CA CYS A 10 -0.45 7.61 -7.03
C CYS A 10 -0.03 6.50 -6.04
N ILE A 11 -0.56 6.51 -4.81
CA ILE A 11 -0.28 5.47 -3.81
C ILE A 11 -1.06 4.21 -4.14
N ILE A 12 -2.31 4.34 -4.61
CA ILE A 12 -3.08 3.19 -5.11
C ILE A 12 -2.32 2.52 -6.26
N HIS A 13 -1.86 3.32 -7.23
CA HIS A 13 -1.07 2.84 -8.36
C HIS A 13 0.24 2.14 -7.93
N GLU A 14 0.99 2.71 -6.98
CA GLU A 14 2.21 2.05 -6.47
C GLU A 14 1.91 0.71 -5.79
N LEU A 15 0.78 0.60 -5.09
CA LEU A 15 0.39 -0.61 -4.37
C LEU A 15 -0.17 -1.71 -5.29
N THR A 16 -0.93 -1.35 -6.33
CA THR A 16 -1.54 -2.31 -7.28
C THR A 16 -0.57 -2.72 -8.38
N GLU A 17 0.10 -1.76 -9.02
CA GLU A 17 0.92 -2.03 -10.21
C GLU A 17 2.34 -2.47 -9.87
N ARG A 18 2.85 -2.13 -8.67
CA ARG A 18 4.21 -2.44 -8.22
C ARG A 18 5.26 -2.17 -9.32
N PRO A 19 5.41 -0.92 -9.79
CA PRO A 19 6.25 -0.59 -10.94
C PRO A 19 7.75 -0.89 -10.71
N HIS A 20 8.17 -0.94 -9.44
CA HIS A 20 9.53 -1.32 -9.05
C HIS A 20 9.62 -2.85 -8.86
N PRO A 21 10.52 -3.55 -9.56
CA PRO A 21 10.66 -5.00 -9.41
C PRO A 21 11.25 -5.35 -8.05
N PHE A 22 10.75 -6.42 -7.42
CA PHE A 22 11.32 -6.93 -6.17
C PHE A 22 12.82 -7.26 -6.34
N PRO A 23 13.71 -6.88 -5.39
CA PRO A 23 13.44 -6.39 -4.03
C PRO A 23 13.26 -4.86 -3.90
N LEU A 24 13.27 -4.12 -5.00
CA LEU A 24 13.04 -2.67 -5.00
C LEU A 24 11.58 -2.34 -4.60
N GLY A 25 11.35 -1.09 -4.22
CA GLY A 25 10.04 -0.58 -3.81
C GLY A 25 10.05 0.05 -2.41
N ILE A 26 8.86 0.38 -1.93
CA ILE A 26 8.64 1.03 -0.63
C ILE A 26 7.76 0.17 0.28
N ASP A 27 8.04 0.23 1.58
CA ASP A 27 7.14 -0.27 2.61
C ASP A 27 6.32 0.91 3.14
N LEU A 28 5.00 0.76 3.15
CA LEU A 28 4.09 1.85 3.50
C LEU A 28 3.57 1.68 4.92
N ILE A 29 3.62 2.76 5.70
CA ILE A 29 2.97 2.84 7.01
C ILE A 29 1.90 3.92 6.92
N LEU A 30 0.64 3.53 7.18
CA LEU A 30 -0.52 4.41 7.22
C LEU A 30 -0.93 4.63 8.67
N THR A 31 -1.14 5.89 9.05
CA THR A 31 -1.53 6.27 10.42
C THR A 31 -2.83 7.06 10.40
N CYS A 32 -3.70 6.81 11.38
CA CYS A 32 -4.95 7.55 11.56
C CYS A 32 -5.28 7.64 13.06
N GLY A 33 -4.90 8.75 13.68
CA GLY A 33 -4.91 8.89 15.14
C GLY A 33 -3.94 7.89 15.78
N GLU A 34 -4.42 7.12 16.76
CA GLU A 34 -3.63 6.07 17.44
C GLU A 34 -3.54 4.75 16.67
N ARG A 35 -4.14 4.67 15.47
CA ARG A 35 -4.14 3.45 14.66
C ARG A 35 -3.04 3.49 13.62
N LEU A 36 -2.45 2.33 13.39
CA LEU A 36 -1.40 2.12 12.39
C LEU A 36 -1.72 0.88 11.53
N LEU A 37 -1.41 0.96 10.24
CA LEU A 37 -1.41 -0.16 9.30
C LEU A 37 -0.10 -0.14 8.51
N ALA A 38 0.59 -1.29 8.47
CA ALA A 38 1.76 -1.47 7.63
C ALA A 38 1.40 -2.31 6.40
N ILE A 39 1.87 -1.88 5.24
CA ILE A 39 1.77 -2.59 3.96
C ILE A 39 3.19 -2.74 3.40
N PRO A 40 3.88 -3.85 3.70
CA PRO A 40 5.17 -4.16 3.10
C PRO A 40 5.10 -4.21 1.57
N ARG A 41 6.23 -3.99 0.91
CA ARG A 41 6.39 -4.13 -0.55
C ARG A 41 6.06 -5.52 -1.07
N THR A 42 6.08 -6.52 -0.18
CA THR A 42 5.73 -7.92 -0.47
C THR A 42 4.22 -8.20 -0.44
N THR A 43 3.39 -7.23 -0.02
CA THR A 43 1.93 -7.39 0.04
C THR A 43 1.32 -7.21 -1.34
N HIS A 44 0.59 -8.22 -1.83
CA HIS A 44 -0.23 -8.08 -3.04
C HIS A 44 -1.51 -7.28 -2.73
N VAL A 45 -1.82 -6.27 -3.54
CA VAL A 45 -2.97 -5.38 -3.35
C VAL A 45 -3.76 -5.31 -4.65
N GLU A 46 -5.08 -5.44 -4.55
CA GLU A 46 -6.04 -5.32 -5.65
C GLU A 46 -7.19 -4.40 -5.21
N VAL A 47 -7.84 -3.74 -6.17
CA VAL A 47 -9.03 -2.92 -5.94
C VAL A 47 -10.27 -3.71 -6.37
N CYS A 48 -11.30 -3.75 -5.52
CA CYS A 48 -12.58 -4.39 -5.79
C CYS A 48 -13.61 -3.40 -6.35
#